data_AF-A0A946H1Q6-F1
#
_entry.id   AF-A0A946H1Q6-F1
#
_cell.length_a   1.000
_cell.length_b   1.000
_cell.length_c   1.000
_cell.angle_alpha   90.00
_cell.angle_beta   90.00
_cell.angle_gamma   90.00
#
_symmetry.space_group_name_H-M   'P 1'
#
loop_
_entity.id
_entity.type
_entity.pdbx_description
1 polymer ?
#
loop_
_entity_poly.entity_id
_entity_poly.type
_entity_poly.pdbx_seq_one_letter_code
_entity_poly.pdbx_strand_id
1 'polypeptide(L)'
;MAMYDDEFQEREDDSSYENPRPRRAKKGLPVFCMVVFIIDLVFCVLRIGFVALGLINYQNLEGPLLESAMFELITGAAIVLFGIAGNGLMLAKQAWAVALGWLNLGATLGSIGVGIWQASIFLDEMAQNGGEAERIGGYIGAGFSILVRVGIIFTYLFALLKYSSWSARREPETAW
;
A
#
# COMPACT_ATOMS: atom_id res chain seq x y z
N MET A 1 -75.33 -11.04 -24.71
CA MET A 1 -74.63 -11.13 -26.00
C MET A 1 -73.62 -9.99 -26.00
N ALA A 2 -72.59 -10.01 -25.15
CA ALA A 2 -71.43 -10.93 -25.12
C ALA A 2 -70.59 -10.81 -26.40
N MET A 3 -70.11 -9.60 -26.69
CA MET A 3 -69.18 -9.29 -27.77
C MET A 3 -68.74 -7.84 -27.57
N TYR A 4 -67.73 -7.55 -26.73
CA TYR A 4 -66.93 -6.29 -26.78
C TYR A 4 -65.86 -6.13 -25.67
N ASP A 5 -65.46 -7.16 -24.92
CA ASP A 5 -64.45 -7.00 -23.85
C ASP A 5 -63.10 -7.70 -24.10
N ASP A 6 -62.89 -8.37 -25.25
CA ASP A 6 -61.65 -9.14 -25.49
C ASP A 6 -60.51 -8.36 -26.19
N GLU A 7 -60.74 -7.16 -26.74
CA GLU A 7 -59.68 -6.46 -27.52
C GLU A 7 -58.76 -5.55 -26.68
N PHE A 8 -59.03 -5.37 -25.38
CA PHE A 8 -58.20 -4.49 -24.52
C PHE A 8 -57.14 -5.20 -23.69
N GLN A 9 -57.04 -6.54 -23.80
CA GLN A 9 -56.19 -7.36 -22.93
C GLN A 9 -54.91 -7.88 -23.62
N GLU A 10 -54.60 -7.44 -24.85
CA GLU A 10 -53.38 -7.81 -25.58
C GLU A 10 -52.29 -6.71 -25.58
N ARG A 11 -52.45 -5.63 -24.81
CA ARG A 11 -51.48 -4.51 -24.76
C ARG A 11 -50.73 -4.33 -23.44
N GLU A 12 -50.67 -5.35 -22.58
CA GLU A 12 -49.93 -5.29 -21.31
C GLU A 12 -48.74 -6.28 -21.20
N ASP A 13 -48.37 -7.00 -22.26
CA ASP A 13 -47.34 -8.06 -22.17
C ASP A 13 -45.98 -7.73 -22.82
N ASP A 14 -45.73 -6.45 -23.13
CA ASP A 14 -44.41 -5.99 -23.59
C ASP A 14 -43.60 -5.24 -22.51
N SER A 15 -44.01 -5.38 -21.24
CA SER A 15 -43.11 -5.15 -20.10
C SER A 15 -42.22 -6.38 -19.93
N SER A 16 -41.41 -6.67 -20.95
CA SER A 16 -40.22 -7.49 -20.82
C SER A 16 -39.35 -6.84 -19.76
N TYR A 17 -39.54 -7.28 -18.51
CA TYR A 17 -38.55 -7.16 -17.45
C TYR A 17 -37.30 -7.85 -17.98
N GLU A 18 -36.47 -7.11 -18.71
CA GLU A 18 -35.07 -7.43 -18.94
C GLU A 18 -34.47 -7.57 -17.55
N ASN A 19 -34.57 -8.78 -17.01
CA ASN A 19 -33.91 -9.21 -15.81
C ASN A 19 -32.44 -8.89 -16.08
N PRO A 20 -31.87 -7.83 -15.48
CA PRO A 20 -30.55 -7.37 -15.85
C PRO A 20 -29.60 -8.45 -15.40
N ARG A 21 -29.30 -9.39 -16.32
CA ARG A 21 -28.50 -10.58 -16.01
C ARG A 21 -27.28 -10.06 -15.26
N PRO A 22 -27.02 -10.54 -14.04
CA PRO A 22 -25.99 -9.98 -13.18
C PRO A 22 -24.71 -9.96 -14.01
N ARG A 23 -24.25 -8.75 -14.38
CA ARG A 23 -23.09 -8.56 -15.25
C ARG A 23 -21.97 -9.33 -14.58
N ARG A 24 -21.58 -10.47 -15.17
CA ARG A 24 -20.50 -11.34 -14.65
C ARG A 24 -19.34 -10.42 -14.26
N ALA A 25 -19.11 -10.29 -12.96
CA ALA A 25 -18.09 -9.38 -12.45
C ALA A 25 -16.78 -9.75 -13.13
N LYS A 26 -16.12 -8.77 -13.77
CA LYS A 26 -14.85 -9.02 -14.47
C LYS A 26 -13.91 -9.72 -13.50
N LYS A 27 -13.45 -10.94 -13.83
CA LYS A 27 -12.58 -11.79 -12.99
C LYS A 27 -11.17 -11.20 -12.75
N GLY A 28 -10.90 -10.00 -13.26
CA GLY A 28 -9.62 -9.31 -13.18
C GLY A 28 -9.44 -8.55 -11.88
N LEU A 29 -8.18 -8.39 -11.47
CA LEU A 29 -7.80 -7.45 -10.41
C LEU A 29 -8.10 -6.02 -10.89
N PRO A 30 -8.60 -5.10 -10.04
CA PRO A 30 -8.69 -3.70 -10.44
C PRO A 30 -7.31 -3.17 -10.86
N VAL A 31 -7.22 -2.60 -12.06
CA VAL A 31 -5.94 -2.15 -12.67
C VAL A 31 -5.17 -1.24 -11.72
N PHE A 32 -5.86 -0.35 -11.01
CA PHE A 32 -5.28 0.51 -9.99
C PHE A 32 -4.51 -0.27 -8.91
N CYS A 33 -5.09 -1.35 -8.38
CA CYS A 33 -4.42 -2.17 -7.35
C CYS A 33 -3.19 -2.87 -7.94
N MET A 34 -3.30 -3.37 -9.17
CA MET A 34 -2.19 -4.03 -9.86
C MET A 34 -0.98 -3.11 -10.01
N VAL A 35 -1.21 -1.88 -10.49
CA VAL A 35 -0.16 -0.89 -10.69
C VAL A 35 0.49 -0.51 -9.35
N VAL A 36 -0.31 -0.24 -8.32
CA VAL A 36 0.21 0.14 -7.00
C VAL A 36 1.04 -0.98 -6.37
N PHE A 37 0.60 -2.24 -6.44
CA PHE A 37 1.37 -3.37 -5.90
C PHE A 37 2.67 -3.63 -6.65
N ILE A 38 2.70 -3.43 -7.97
CA ILE A 38 3.94 -3.53 -8.75
C ILE A 38 4.91 -2.42 -8.35
N ILE A 39 4.43 -1.18 -8.22
CA ILE A 39 5.27 -0.05 -7.79
C ILE A 39 5.83 -0.31 -6.38
N ASP A 40 4.99 -0.75 -5.44
CA ASP A 40 5.43 -1.06 -4.07
C ASP A 40 6.44 -2.21 -4.03
N LEU A 41 6.26 -3.22 -4.89
CA LEU A 41 7.22 -4.31 -5.03
C LEU A 41 8.58 -3.83 -5.56
N VAL A 42 8.60 -2.91 -6.53
CA VAL A 42 9.85 -2.26 -6.99
C VAL A 42 10.51 -1.48 -5.85
N PHE A 43 9.75 -0.72 -5.07
CA PHE A 43 10.30 -0.01 -3.92
C PHE A 43 10.82 -0.95 -2.83
N CYS A 44 10.16 -2.09 -2.60
CA CYS A 44 10.66 -3.11 -1.68
C CYS A 44 12.01 -3.70 -2.16
N VAL A 45 12.18 -3.93 -3.46
CA VAL A 45 13.46 -4.39 -4.03
C VAL A 45 14.54 -3.32 -3.86
N LEU A 46 14.25 -2.05 -4.13
CA LEU A 46 15.17 -0.95 -3.84
C LEU A 46 15.52 -0.86 -2.34
N ARG A 47 14.55 -1.15 -1.47
CA ARG A 47 14.74 -1.18 -0.01
C ARG A 47 15.75 -2.25 0.43
N ILE A 48 15.85 -3.38 -0.28
CA ILE A 48 16.90 -4.38 -0.02
C ILE A 48 18.29 -3.74 -0.13
N GLY A 49 18.52 -2.94 -1.17
CA GLY A 49 19.78 -2.23 -1.37
C GLY A 49 20.09 -1.28 -0.20
N PHE A 50 19.10 -0.51 0.25
CA PHE A 50 19.29 0.38 1.41
C PHE A 50 19.55 -0.36 2.72
N VAL A 51 18.85 -1.48 2.97
CA VAL A 51 19.11 -2.32 4.15
C VAL A 51 20.51 -2.92 4.10
N ALA A 52 20.96 -3.38 2.93
CA ALA A 52 22.32 -3.90 2.75
C ALA A 52 23.39 -2.81 2.98
N LEU A 53 23.20 -1.61 2.45
CA LEU A 53 24.09 -0.46 2.72
C LEU A 53 24.08 -0.08 4.19
N GLY A 54 22.92 -0.12 4.85
CA GLY A 54 22.80 0.10 6.30
C GLY A 54 23.59 -0.92 7.10
N LEU A 55 23.51 -2.21 6.74
CA LEU A 55 24.27 -3.29 7.39
C LEU A 55 25.78 -3.12 7.26
N ILE A 56 26.26 -2.71 6.08
CA ILE A 56 27.70 -2.44 5.85
C ILE A 56 28.17 -1.27 6.73
N ASN A 57 27.37 -0.21 6.84
CA ASN A 57 27.74 0.97 7.63
C ASN A 57 27.50 0.79 9.14
N TYR A 58 26.69 -0.19 9.56
CA TYR A 58 26.33 -0.41 10.96
C TYR A 58 27.55 -0.60 11.87
N GLN A 59 28.62 -1.23 11.36
CA GLN A 59 29.85 -1.48 12.12
C GLN A 59 30.65 -0.21 12.43
N ASN A 60 30.40 0.88 11.71
CA ASN A 60 31.12 2.15 11.86
C ASN A 60 30.31 3.19 12.67
N LEU A 61 29.10 2.85 13.10
CA LEU A 61 28.24 3.76 13.86
C LEU A 61 28.51 3.63 15.35
N GLU A 62 28.60 4.78 16.02
CA GLU A 62 28.74 4.87 17.48
C GLU A 62 27.65 5.79 18.07
N GLY A 63 27.36 5.62 19.36
CA GLY A 63 26.44 6.47 20.10
C GLY A 63 24.96 6.34 19.69
N PRO A 64 24.14 7.39 19.84
CA PRO A 64 22.68 7.33 19.64
C PRO A 64 22.27 7.02 18.19
N LEU A 65 23.17 7.21 17.23
CA LEU A 65 22.97 6.83 15.83
C LEU A 65 22.83 5.31 15.67
N LEU A 66 23.52 4.52 16.50
CA LEU A 66 23.50 3.06 16.44
C LEU A 66 22.11 2.49 16.73
N GLU A 67 21.42 3.01 17.75
CA GLU A 67 20.08 2.57 18.12
C GLU A 67 19.08 2.87 16.99
N SER A 68 19.11 4.10 16.45
CA SER A 68 18.24 4.50 15.35
C SER A 68 18.49 3.67 14.09
N ALA A 69 19.75 3.37 13.77
CA ALA A 69 20.12 2.53 12.64
C ALA A 69 19.63 1.08 12.83
N MET A 70 19.68 0.54 14.05
CA MET A 70 19.15 -0.79 14.34
C MET A 70 17.63 -0.84 14.08
N PHE A 71 16.88 0.17 14.53
CA PHE A 71 15.44 0.25 14.25
C PHE A 71 15.15 0.42 12.75
N GLU A 72 15.96 1.20 12.03
CA GLU A 72 15.83 1.33 10.58
C GLU A 72 16.09 0.00 9.85
N LEU A 73 17.08 -0.78 10.29
CA LEU A 73 17.37 -2.10 9.74
C LEU A 73 16.23 -3.08 10.01
N ILE A 74 15.70 -3.12 11.22
CA ILE A 74 14.59 -4.00 11.59
C ILE A 74 13.33 -3.64 10.79
N THR A 75 12.96 -2.35 10.75
CA THR A 75 11.79 -1.90 9.99
C THR A 75 11.99 -2.08 8.49
N GLY A 76 13.18 -1.82 7.97
CA GLY A 76 13.53 -2.06 6.56
C GLY A 76 13.45 -3.54 6.17
N ALA A 77 13.98 -4.44 7.01
CA ALA A 77 13.88 -5.87 6.80
C ALA A 77 12.42 -6.36 6.86
N ALA A 78 11.61 -5.85 7.80
CA ALA A 78 10.19 -6.15 7.88
C ALA A 78 9.43 -5.70 6.62
N ILE A 79 9.70 -4.49 6.11
CA ILE A 79 9.12 -3.99 4.85
C ILE A 79 9.50 -4.91 3.69
N VAL A 80 10.76 -5.32 3.57
CA VAL A 80 11.20 -6.22 2.51
C VAL A 80 10.48 -7.57 2.60
N LEU A 81 10.45 -8.18 3.79
CA LEU A 81 9.85 -9.50 4.00
C LEU A 81 8.34 -9.49 3.75
N PHE A 82 7.62 -8.57 4.41
CA PHE A 82 6.16 -8.50 4.29
C PHE A 82 5.70 -7.85 3.00
N GLY A 83 6.43 -6.86 2.47
CA GLY A 83 6.11 -6.19 1.23
C GLY A 83 6.28 -7.09 0.02
N ILE A 84 7.42 -7.80 -0.12
CA ILE A 84 7.62 -8.72 -1.26
C ILE A 84 6.63 -9.88 -1.21
N ALA A 85 6.51 -10.54 -0.05
CA ALA A 85 5.57 -11.64 0.11
C ALA A 85 4.11 -11.18 -0.07
N GLY A 86 3.72 -10.10 0.62
CA GLY A 86 2.36 -9.56 0.60
C GLY A 86 1.93 -9.10 -0.79
N ASN A 87 2.73 -8.27 -1.46
CA ASN A 87 2.40 -7.77 -2.79
C ASN A 87 2.42 -8.89 -3.84
N GLY A 88 3.38 -9.82 -3.75
CA GLY A 88 3.43 -10.99 -4.62
C GLY A 88 2.17 -11.86 -4.50
N LEU A 89 1.73 -12.13 -3.28
CA LEU A 89 0.53 -12.91 -3.01
C LEU A 89 -0.76 -12.17 -3.36
N MET A 90 -0.81 -10.85 -3.19
CA MET A 90 -1.95 -10.04 -3.64
C MET A 90 -2.08 -10.06 -5.16
N LEU A 91 -0.95 -9.99 -5.90
CA LEU A 91 -0.91 -10.18 -7.35
C LEU A 91 -1.33 -11.59 -7.76
N ALA A 92 -1.01 -12.61 -6.95
CA ALA A 92 -1.51 -13.97 -7.08
C ALA A 92 -2.97 -14.15 -6.63
N LYS A 93 -3.65 -13.06 -6.22
CA LYS A 93 -5.07 -13.01 -5.82
C LYS A 93 -5.41 -13.85 -4.59
N GLN A 94 -4.46 -14.02 -3.67
CA GLN A 94 -4.64 -14.75 -2.41
C GLN A 94 -5.24 -13.83 -1.34
N ALA A 95 -6.39 -14.21 -0.75
CA ALA A 95 -7.11 -13.36 0.20
C ALA A 95 -6.35 -13.12 1.51
N TRP A 96 -5.63 -14.13 2.00
CA TRP A 96 -4.81 -14.03 3.21
C TRP A 96 -3.64 -13.03 3.06
N ALA A 97 -3.28 -12.66 1.82
CA ALA A 97 -2.27 -11.64 1.54
C ALA A 97 -2.64 -10.26 2.12
N VAL A 98 -3.92 -10.00 2.38
CA VAL A 98 -4.40 -8.77 3.03
C VAL A 98 -3.73 -8.58 4.41
N ALA A 99 -3.57 -9.66 5.18
CA ALA A 99 -2.92 -9.59 6.49
C ALA A 99 -1.45 -9.15 6.38
N LEU A 100 -0.71 -9.69 5.39
CA LEU A 100 0.66 -9.26 5.10
C LEU A 100 0.74 -7.80 4.65
N GLY A 101 -0.26 -7.33 3.89
CA GLY A 101 -0.38 -5.93 3.50
C GLY A 101 -0.49 -4.98 4.70
N TRP A 102 -1.30 -5.35 5.70
CA TRP A 102 -1.41 -4.57 6.94
C TRP A 102 -0.12 -4.59 7.76
N LEU A 103 0.58 -5.72 7.83
CA LEU A 103 1.90 -5.80 8.48
C LEU A 103 2.93 -4.93 7.76
N ASN A 104 2.96 -4.95 6.42
CA ASN A 104 3.82 -4.08 5.61
C ASN A 104 3.50 -2.59 5.86
N LEU A 105 2.21 -2.23 5.88
CA LEU A 105 1.77 -0.87 6.22
C LEU A 105 2.27 -0.43 7.61
N GLY A 106 2.12 -1.29 8.62
CA GLY A 106 2.61 -1.03 9.98
C GLY A 106 4.13 -0.87 10.04
N ALA A 107 4.89 -1.74 9.35
CA ALA A 107 6.34 -1.62 9.25
C ALA A 107 6.78 -0.33 8.57
N THR A 108 6.02 0.11 7.55
CA THR A 108 6.30 1.35 6.81
C THR A 108 6.03 2.59 7.69
N LEU A 109 4.94 2.59 8.47
CA LEU A 109 4.68 3.63 9.46
C LEU A 109 5.78 3.68 10.53
N GLY A 110 6.24 2.52 11.01
CA GLY A 110 7.40 2.43 11.91
C GLY A 110 8.66 3.04 11.28
N SER A 111 8.94 2.75 10.01
CA SER A 111 10.08 3.32 9.29
C SER A 111 9.97 4.85 9.10
N ILE A 112 8.76 5.41 8.95
CA ILE A 112 8.58 6.87 8.99
C ILE A 112 8.90 7.42 10.38
N GLY A 113 8.42 6.79 11.45
CA GLY A 113 8.71 7.21 12.82
C GLY A 113 10.21 7.26 13.11
N VAL A 114 10.93 6.20 12.72
CA VAL A 114 12.40 6.14 12.82
C VAL A 114 13.05 7.24 11.99
N GLY A 115 12.55 7.51 10.77
CA GLY A 115 13.06 8.60 9.94
C GLY A 115 12.87 9.99 10.55
N ILE A 116 11.73 10.25 11.22
CA ILE A 116 11.49 11.51 11.94
C ILE A 116 12.46 11.64 13.12
N TRP A 117 12.70 10.55 13.86
CA TRP A 117 13.66 10.54 14.96
C TRP A 117 15.10 10.77 14.44
N GLN A 118 15.54 10.09 13.39
CA GLN A 118 16.85 10.33 12.80
C GLN A 118 16.98 11.78 12.31
N ALA A 119 15.94 12.32 11.67
CA ALA A 119 15.93 13.71 11.22
C ALA A 119 16.10 14.69 12.39
N SER A 120 15.48 14.45 13.55
CA SER A 120 15.67 15.33 14.71
C SER A 120 17.10 15.31 15.23
N ILE A 121 17.76 14.15 15.25
CA ILE A 121 19.18 14.03 15.67
C ILE A 121 20.09 14.77 14.69
N PHE A 122 19.90 14.55 13.38
CA PHE A 122 20.70 15.19 12.34
C PHE A 122 20.55 16.72 12.35
N LEU A 123 19.33 17.22 12.57
CA LEU A 123 19.07 18.65 12.61
C LEU A 123 19.71 19.34 13.82
N ASP A 124 19.76 18.66 14.98
CA ASP A 124 20.46 19.17 16.16
C ASP A 124 21.97 19.25 15.93
N GLU A 125 22.56 18.24 15.30
CA GLU A 125 23.99 18.22 14.99
C GLU A 125 24.37 19.30 13.95
N MET A 126 23.56 19.46 12.90
CA MET A 126 23.72 20.55 11.92
C MET A 126 23.48 21.93 12.52
N ALA A 127 22.63 22.06 13.55
CA ALA A 127 22.43 23.32 14.24
C ALA A 127 23.66 23.77 15.04
N GLN A 128 24.47 22.83 15.53
CA GLN A 128 25.68 23.11 16.30
C GLN A 128 26.91 23.34 15.40
N ASN A 129 27.03 22.57 14.31
CA ASN A 129 28.26 22.52 13.51
C ASN A 129 28.11 23.04 12.06
N GLY A 130 26.88 23.21 11.57
CA GLY A 130 26.60 23.51 10.17
C GLY A 130 26.37 25.00 9.88
N GLY A 131 26.65 25.41 8.64
CA GLY A 131 26.28 26.74 8.14
C GLY A 131 24.76 26.89 7.92
N GLU A 132 24.26 28.13 7.86
CA GLU A 132 22.82 28.41 7.67
C GLU A 132 22.25 27.73 6.41
N ALA A 133 23.02 27.68 5.32
CA ALA A 133 22.61 27.05 4.07
C ALA A 133 22.42 25.53 4.19
N GLU A 134 23.28 24.85 4.95
CA GLU A 134 23.22 23.40 5.17
C GLU A 134 21.97 23.02 5.99
N ARG A 135 21.67 23.81 7.03
CA ARG A 135 20.46 23.63 7.84
C ARG A 135 19.19 23.76 7.01
N ILE A 136 19.07 24.80 6.19
CA ILE A 136 17.89 25.00 5.33
C ILE A 136 17.75 23.83 4.35
N GLY A 137 18.86 23.38 3.73
CA GLY A 137 18.87 22.21 2.86
C GLY A 137 18.39 20.94 3.58
N GLY A 138 18.86 20.71 4.81
CA GLY A 138 18.47 19.58 5.65
C GLY A 138 16.96 19.57 5.96
N TYR A 139 16.38 20.70 6.37
CA TYR A 139 14.94 20.80 6.65
C TYR A 139 14.09 20.53 5.40
N ILE A 140 14.46 21.11 4.25
CA ILE A 140 13.72 20.92 3.00
C ILE A 140 13.82 19.47 2.54
N GLY A 141 15.02 18.87 2.59
CA GLY A 141 15.26 17.49 2.21
C GLY A 141 14.47 16.50 3.09
N ALA A 142 14.54 16.68 4.42
CA ALA A 142 13.78 15.87 5.38
C ALA A 142 12.27 16.00 5.15
N GLY A 143 11.77 17.23 5.03
CA GLY A 143 10.34 17.50 4.80
C GLY A 143 9.83 16.87 3.50
N PHE A 144 10.58 17.03 2.40
CA PHE A 144 10.22 16.43 1.11
C PHE A 144 10.23 14.90 1.16
N SER A 145 11.25 14.31 1.78
CA SER A 145 11.35 12.85 1.95
C SER A 145 10.15 12.29 2.73
N ILE A 146 9.75 12.93 3.81
CA ILE A 146 8.57 12.54 4.60
C ILE A 146 7.29 12.66 3.76
N LEU A 147 7.13 13.76 3.03
CA LEU A 147 5.94 13.98 2.19
C LEU A 147 5.78 12.90 1.12
N VAL A 148 6.87 12.54 0.43
CA VAL A 148 6.86 11.46 -0.57
C VAL A 148 6.49 10.13 0.06
N ARG A 149 7.06 9.78 1.22
CA ARG A 149 6.75 8.53 1.94
C ARG A 149 5.28 8.46 2.36
N VAL A 150 4.73 9.54 2.91
CA VAL A 150 3.31 9.63 3.30
C VAL A 150 2.41 9.48 2.08
N GLY A 151 2.75 10.13 0.96
CA GLY A 151 2.01 10.00 -0.30
C GLY A 151 1.94 8.56 -0.80
N ILE A 152 3.08 7.86 -0.82
CA ILE A 152 3.15 6.46 -1.23
C ILE A 152 2.31 5.57 -0.29
N ILE A 153 2.45 5.74 1.03
CA ILE A 153 1.66 5.00 2.02
C ILE A 153 0.16 5.19 1.81
N PHE A 154 -0.26 6.44 1.57
CA PHE A 154 -1.66 6.74 1.35
C PHE A 154 -2.17 6.02 0.10
N THR A 155 -1.45 6.10 -1.03
CA THR A 155 -1.84 5.37 -2.25
C THR A 155 -1.89 3.86 -2.05
N TYR A 156 -0.96 3.29 -1.27
CA TYR A 156 -0.94 1.88 -0.92
C TYR A 156 -2.14 1.48 -0.05
N LEU A 157 -2.48 2.28 0.96
CA LEU A 157 -3.64 2.05 1.82
C LEU A 157 -4.94 1.99 1.00
N PHE A 158 -5.14 2.93 0.06
CA PHE A 158 -6.30 2.89 -0.82
C PHE A 158 -6.34 1.65 -1.71
N ALA A 159 -5.19 1.22 -2.23
CA ALA A 159 -5.10 -0.02 -2.99
C ALA A 159 -5.43 -1.24 -2.12
N LEU A 160 -4.94 -1.28 -0.88
CA LEU A 160 -5.20 -2.36 0.08
C LEU A 160 -6.68 -2.44 0.47
N LEU A 161 -7.33 -1.32 0.76
CA LEU A 161 -8.77 -1.27 1.06
C LEU A 161 -9.61 -1.71 -0.14
N LYS A 162 -9.26 -1.23 -1.34
CA LYS A 162 -9.94 -1.63 -2.58
C LYS A 162 -9.74 -3.11 -2.88
N TYR A 163 -8.54 -3.64 -2.64
CA TYR A 163 -8.25 -5.07 -2.77
C TYR A 163 -9.04 -5.90 -1.75
N SER A 164 -9.06 -5.48 -0.48
CA SER A 164 -9.81 -6.16 0.58
C SER A 164 -11.30 -6.26 0.22
N SER A 165 -11.93 -5.15 -0.17
CA SER A 165 -13.34 -5.14 -0.61
C SER A 165 -13.59 -5.99 -1.86
N TRP A 166 -12.61 -6.07 -2.77
CA TRP A 166 -12.69 -6.93 -3.96
C TRP A 166 -12.53 -8.42 -3.62
N SER A 167 -11.63 -8.75 -2.70
CA SER A 167 -11.35 -10.13 -2.26
C SER A 167 -12.53 -10.72 -1.48
N ALA A 168 -13.16 -9.93 -0.58
CA ALA A 168 -14.32 -10.35 0.18
C ALA A 168 -15.54 -10.69 -0.70
N ARG A 169 -15.68 -10.04 -1.87
CA ARG A 169 -16.74 -10.33 -2.84
C ARG A 169 -16.50 -11.62 -3.63
N ARG A 170 -15.29 -12.18 -3.57
CA ARG A 170 -14.87 -13.38 -4.30
C ARG A 170 -14.96 -14.66 -3.49
N GLU A 171 -15.07 -14.59 -2.17
CA GLU A 171 -15.01 -15.73 -1.25
C GLU A 171 -16.36 -16.42 -0.95
N PRO A 172 -17.05 -17.01 -1.94
CA PRO A 172 -17.83 -18.22 -1.62
C PRO A 172 -17.48 -19.48 -2.42
N GLU A 173 -16.74 -19.40 -3.52
CA GLU A 173 -16.67 -20.53 -4.48
C GLU A 173 -15.42 -21.42 -4.39
N THR A 174 -14.35 -21.04 -3.67
CA THR A 174 -13.09 -21.80 -3.67
C THR A 174 -12.41 -21.93 -2.30
N ALA A 175 -13.17 -21.94 -1.21
CA ALA A 175 -12.64 -22.25 0.12
C ALA A 175 -12.46 -23.78 0.29
N TRP A 176 -11.57 -24.39 -0.50
CA TRP A 176 -11.06 -25.75 -0.32
C TRP A 176 -9.60 -25.80 -0.75
#